data_AF-K1TQ63-F1
#
_entry.id   AF-K1TQ63-F1
#
_cell.length_a   1.000
_cell.length_b   1.000
_cell.length_c   1.000
_cell.angle_alpha   90.00
_cell.angle_beta   90.00
_cell.angle_gamma   90.00
#
_symmetry.space_group_name_H-M   'P 1'
#
loop_
_entity.id
_entity.type
_entity.pdbx_description
1 polymer ?
#
loop_
_entity_poly.entity_id
_entity_poly.type
_entity_poly.pdbx_seq_one_letter_code
_entity_poly.pdbx_strand_id
1 'polypeptide(L)'
;ATAKGDITIEDTVSYKNLTVGKEYTVKGILMDKATGKPFLVNGKEVTSEVTFTAEKKDGEITVRFTFDGSKVTKQTDIVVFETLYRDGVEIAAHADIEDGGQTVTLTPPAPPVPQTGDNSNLGFWIGLGAVALGGIIAVVIIRVKSRKDEDDE
;
A
#
# COMPACT_ATOMS: atom_id res chain seq x y z
N ALA A 1 -5.45 -3.04 -2.26
CA ALA A 1 -6.33 -2.00 -1.68
C ALA A 1 -5.74 -0.61 -1.93
N THR A 2 -6.56 0.40 -2.23
CA THR A 2 -6.08 1.80 -2.38
C THR A 2 -5.95 2.45 -1.01
N ALA A 3 -4.76 2.90 -0.67
CA ALA A 3 -4.41 3.30 0.69
C ALA A 3 -4.81 4.76 0.99
N LYS A 4 -6.06 5.00 1.37
CA LYS A 4 -6.57 6.32 1.80
C LYS A 4 -7.31 6.19 3.13
N GLY A 5 -6.87 6.94 4.14
CA GLY A 5 -7.42 6.81 5.50
C GLY A 5 -7.05 5.48 6.14
N ASP A 6 -7.81 5.05 7.13
CA ASP A 6 -7.56 3.77 7.81
C ASP A 6 -7.88 2.58 6.89
N ILE A 7 -6.94 1.63 6.83
CA ILE A 7 -7.12 0.33 6.17
C ILE A 7 -7.23 -0.71 7.27
N THR A 8 -8.17 -1.64 7.10
CA THR A 8 -8.25 -2.86 7.90
C THR A 8 -8.00 -4.06 7.00
N ILE A 9 -7.06 -4.92 7.40
CA ILE A 9 -6.85 -6.24 6.82
C ILE A 9 -7.41 -7.26 7.80
N GLU A 10 -8.30 -8.11 7.31
CA GLU A 10 -8.87 -9.23 8.06
C GLU A 10 -8.20 -10.51 7.61
N ASP A 11 -7.52 -11.18 8.54
CA ASP A 11 -6.97 -12.51 8.32
C ASP A 11 -7.85 -13.56 9.02
N THR A 12 -8.18 -14.64 8.33
CA THR A 12 -9.01 -15.73 8.87
C THR A 12 -8.15 -16.94 9.16
N VAL A 13 -7.88 -17.17 10.44
CA VAL A 13 -7.02 -18.24 10.92
C VAL A 13 -7.84 -19.49 11.19
N SER A 14 -7.67 -20.50 10.34
CA SER A 14 -8.19 -21.84 10.57
C SER A 14 -7.28 -22.61 11.54
N TYR A 15 -7.84 -23.13 12.63
CA TYR A 15 -7.13 -23.99 13.57
C TYR A 15 -7.71 -25.40 13.60
N LYS A 16 -6.87 -26.37 14.01
CA LYS A 16 -7.25 -27.78 14.15
C LYS A 16 -6.66 -28.39 15.41
N ASN A 17 -7.36 -29.37 15.98
CA ASN A 17 -6.97 -30.17 17.13
C ASN A 17 -6.65 -29.38 18.41
N LEU A 18 -7.30 -28.23 18.62
CA LEU A 18 -7.20 -27.52 19.90
C LEU A 18 -7.97 -28.23 21.00
N THR A 19 -7.52 -28.05 22.24
CA THR A 19 -8.25 -28.54 23.42
C THR A 19 -9.42 -27.61 23.71
N VAL A 20 -10.65 -28.14 23.64
CA VAL A 20 -11.88 -27.40 23.94
C VAL A 20 -11.88 -26.88 25.38
N GLY A 21 -12.39 -25.66 25.57
CA GLY A 21 -12.48 -24.99 26.87
C GLY A 21 -11.15 -24.42 27.37
N LYS A 22 -10.09 -24.45 26.55
CA LYS A 22 -8.83 -23.77 26.84
C LYS A 22 -8.76 -22.42 26.11
N GLU A 23 -8.12 -21.46 26.76
CA GLU A 23 -7.84 -20.15 26.20
C GLU A 23 -6.58 -20.20 25.35
N TYR A 24 -6.59 -19.48 24.24
CA TYR A 24 -5.48 -19.32 23.32
C TYR A 24 -5.38 -17.87 22.88
N THR A 25 -4.17 -17.44 22.53
CA THR A 25 -3.91 -16.12 21.95
C THR A 25 -3.25 -16.30 20.60
N VAL A 26 -3.87 -15.79 19.53
CA VAL A 26 -3.21 -15.62 18.24
C VAL A 26 -2.62 -14.22 18.20
N LYS A 27 -1.34 -14.14 17.89
CA LYS A 27 -0.65 -12.90 17.57
C LYS A 27 -0.27 -12.93 16.11
N GLY A 28 -0.51 -11.84 15.40
CA GLY A 28 -0.06 -11.71 14.02
C GLY A 28 0.73 -10.44 13.78
N ILE A 29 1.50 -10.44 12.70
CA ILE A 29 2.33 -9.35 12.23
C ILE A 29 2.28 -9.28 10.70
N LEU A 30 2.17 -8.07 10.15
CA LEU A 30 2.31 -7.85 8.72
C LEU A 30 3.78 -7.75 8.34
N MET A 31 4.19 -8.44 7.29
CA MET A 31 5.56 -8.51 6.78
C MET A 31 5.64 -7.91 5.37
N ASP A 32 6.65 -7.09 5.06
CA ASP A 32 6.95 -6.64 3.69
C ASP A 32 7.65 -7.79 2.94
N LYS A 33 6.97 -8.36 1.93
CA LYS A 33 7.44 -9.52 1.18
C LYS A 33 8.80 -9.31 0.53
N ALA A 34 9.04 -8.12 -0.02
CA ALA A 34 10.27 -7.83 -0.73
C ALA A 34 11.50 -7.79 0.19
N THR A 35 11.30 -7.43 1.47
CA THR A 35 12.39 -7.28 2.44
C THR A 35 12.49 -8.41 3.45
N GLY A 36 11.41 -9.19 3.64
CA GLY A 36 11.29 -10.18 4.70
C GLY A 36 11.26 -9.60 6.12
N LYS A 37 11.02 -8.29 6.26
CA LYS A 37 10.99 -7.58 7.54
C LYS A 37 9.56 -7.14 7.89
N PRO A 38 9.29 -6.82 9.17
CA PRO A 38 8.02 -6.23 9.56
C PRO A 38 7.64 -5.03 8.69
N PHE A 39 6.40 -5.01 8.24
CA PHE A 39 5.82 -3.88 7.55
C PHE A 39 5.61 -2.74 8.56
N LEU A 40 6.16 -1.56 8.24
CA LEU A 40 6.15 -0.42 9.13
C LEU A 40 5.22 0.67 8.64
N VAL A 41 4.39 1.18 9.54
CA VAL A 41 3.55 2.38 9.34
C VAL A 41 3.95 3.40 10.39
N ASN A 42 4.38 4.60 9.96
CA ASN A 42 4.95 5.63 10.84
C ASN A 42 6.09 5.10 11.75
N GLY A 43 6.91 4.18 11.23
CA GLY A 43 8.03 3.59 11.97
C GLY A 43 7.64 2.57 13.05
N LYS A 44 6.37 2.14 13.10
CA LYS A 44 5.88 1.10 14.01
C LYS A 44 5.45 -0.14 13.23
N GLU A 45 5.71 -1.31 13.80
CA GLU A 45 5.23 -2.59 13.28
C GLU A 45 3.70 -2.64 13.33
N VAL A 46 3.09 -3.25 12.32
CA VAL A 46 1.64 -3.49 12.31
C VAL A 46 1.38 -4.89 12.83
N THR A 47 0.97 -4.97 14.09
CA THR A 47 0.64 -6.23 14.79
C THR A 47 -0.80 -6.22 15.29
N SER A 48 -1.36 -7.40 15.51
CA SER A 48 -2.67 -7.57 16.14
C SER A 48 -2.69 -8.85 16.97
N GLU A 49 -3.53 -8.89 18.00
CA GLU A 49 -3.72 -10.09 18.80
C GLU A 49 -5.20 -10.33 19.13
N VAL A 50 -5.57 -11.60 19.16
CA VAL A 50 -6.92 -12.05 19.53
C VAL A 50 -6.79 -13.19 20.52
N THR A 51 -7.45 -13.06 21.67
CA THR A 51 -7.57 -14.12 22.66
C THR A 51 -8.96 -14.72 22.59
N PHE A 52 -9.05 -16.05 22.58
CA PHE A 52 -10.31 -16.77 22.49
C PHE A 52 -10.27 -18.07 23.29
N THR A 53 -11.43 -18.53 23.74
CA THR A 53 -11.58 -19.89 24.28
C THR A 53 -12.05 -20.81 23.16
N ALA A 54 -11.37 -21.94 22.96
CA ALA A 54 -11.74 -22.89 21.92
C ALA A 54 -13.08 -23.57 22.25
N GLU A 55 -14.14 -23.25 21.51
CA GLU A 55 -15.45 -23.90 21.65
C GLU A 55 -15.51 -25.27 20.94
N LYS A 56 -14.65 -25.46 19.93
CA LYS A 56 -14.50 -26.67 19.14
C LYS A 56 -13.02 -26.97 18.97
N LYS A 57 -12.69 -28.23 18.65
CA LYS A 57 -11.30 -28.63 18.36
C LYS A 57 -10.77 -27.99 17.07
N ASP A 58 -11.65 -27.78 16.10
CA ASP A 58 -11.36 -27.24 14.77
C ASP A 58 -12.32 -26.08 14.53
N GLY A 59 -11.82 -24.98 13.98
CA GLY A 59 -12.62 -23.77 13.78
C GLY A 59 -11.80 -22.64 13.18
N GLU A 60 -12.39 -21.45 13.17
CA GLU A 60 -11.81 -20.25 12.57
C GLU A 60 -11.94 -19.07 13.54
N ILE A 61 -10.95 -18.19 13.51
CA ILE A 61 -11.01 -16.86 14.13
C ILE A 61 -10.55 -15.81 13.13
N THR A 62 -10.96 -14.55 13.34
CA THR A 62 -10.52 -13.43 12.50
C THR A 62 -9.59 -12.52 13.30
N VAL A 63 -8.38 -12.30 12.78
CA VAL A 63 -7.43 -11.30 13.28
C VAL A 63 -7.53 -10.05 12.42
N ARG A 64 -7.65 -8.86 13.04
CA ARG A 64 -7.83 -7.59 12.33
C ARG A 64 -6.65 -6.68 12.53
N PHE A 65 -6.05 -6.23 11.44
CA PHE A 65 -4.93 -5.29 11.42
C PHE A 65 -5.42 -3.96 10.87
N THR A 66 -5.51 -2.94 11.73
CA THR A 66 -5.92 -1.59 11.33
C THR A 66 -4.75 -0.63 11.43
N PHE A 67 -4.50 0.12 10.35
CA PHE A 67 -3.43 1.11 10.29
C PHE A 67 -3.77 2.25 9.33
N ASP A 68 -3.09 3.39 9.49
CA ASP A 68 -3.24 4.56 8.61
C ASP A 68 -2.63 4.30 7.23
N GLY A 69 -3.49 3.95 6.27
CA GLY A 69 -3.13 3.71 4.88
C GLY A 69 -2.58 4.94 4.17
N SER A 70 -2.89 6.16 4.61
CA SER A 70 -2.35 7.38 3.99
C SER A 70 -0.82 7.47 4.06
N LYS A 71 -0.20 6.65 4.91
CA LYS A 71 1.26 6.55 5.10
C LYS A 71 1.93 5.53 4.18
N VAL A 72 1.15 4.80 3.37
CA VAL A 72 1.68 3.89 2.36
C VAL A 72 2.09 4.72 1.14
N THR A 73 3.39 4.86 0.92
CA THR A 73 3.95 5.72 -0.13
C THR A 73 4.40 4.97 -1.39
N LYS A 74 4.57 3.65 -1.29
CA LYS A 74 5.00 2.77 -2.38
C LYS A 74 4.08 1.57 -2.46
N GLN A 75 3.94 1.02 -3.67
CA GLN A 75 3.30 -0.28 -3.83
C GLN A 75 4.09 -1.33 -3.04
N THR A 76 3.41 -2.09 -2.20
CA THR A 76 4.04 -3.07 -1.30
C THR A 76 3.18 -4.31 -1.22
N ASP A 77 3.78 -5.47 -1.45
CA ASP A 77 3.17 -6.75 -1.15
C ASP A 77 3.45 -7.09 0.31
N ILE A 78 2.38 -7.37 1.05
CA ILE A 78 2.46 -7.72 2.46
C ILE A 78 1.91 -9.12 2.69
N VAL A 79 2.52 -9.82 3.63
CA VAL A 79 2.14 -11.17 4.04
C VAL A 79 1.85 -11.17 5.53
N VAL A 80 0.81 -11.86 5.96
CA VAL A 80 0.48 -12.00 7.39
C VAL A 80 1.19 -13.24 7.93
N PHE A 81 1.89 -13.06 9.06
CA PHE A 81 2.41 -14.16 9.87
C PHE A 81 1.59 -14.26 11.15
N GLU A 82 1.28 -15.47 11.58
CA GLU A 82 0.54 -15.74 12.81
C GLU A 82 1.26 -16.73 13.71
N THR A 83 1.10 -16.53 15.01
CA THR A 83 1.62 -17.42 16.05
C THR A 83 0.55 -17.64 17.10
N LEU A 84 0.25 -18.90 17.39
CA LEU A 84 -0.71 -19.34 18.39
C LEU A 84 0.00 -19.67 19.70
N TYR A 85 -0.51 -19.10 20.78
CA TYR A 85 -0.01 -19.29 22.13
C TYR A 85 -1.05 -19.94 23.03
N ARG A 86 -0.58 -20.71 24.02
CA ARG A 86 -1.36 -21.16 25.17
C ARG A 86 -0.49 -21.06 26.42
N ASP A 87 -1.02 -20.50 27.49
CA ASP A 87 -0.28 -20.32 28.76
C ASP A 87 1.07 -19.60 28.59
N GLY A 88 1.14 -18.66 27.64
CA GLY A 88 2.36 -17.91 27.29
C GLY A 88 3.39 -18.69 26.47
N VAL A 89 3.10 -19.94 26.10
CA VAL A 89 3.98 -20.79 25.28
C VAL A 89 3.46 -20.83 23.85
N GLU A 90 4.36 -20.64 22.88
CA GLU A 90 4.08 -20.85 21.47
C GLU A 90 3.81 -22.34 21.20
N ILE A 91 2.71 -22.64 20.53
CA ILE A 91 2.31 -24.02 20.22
C ILE A 91 2.15 -24.29 18.72
N ALA A 92 2.01 -23.25 17.89
CA ALA A 92 1.97 -23.34 16.43
C ALA A 92 2.24 -21.95 15.81
N ALA A 93 2.75 -21.94 14.58
CA ALA A 93 2.92 -20.73 13.79
C ALA A 93 2.66 -21.01 12.30
N HIS A 94 2.14 -20.00 11.60
CA HIS A 94 2.11 -19.92 10.15
C HIS A 94 2.91 -18.69 9.73
N ALA A 95 4.08 -18.90 9.17
CA ALA A 95 5.07 -17.85 8.93
C ALA A 95 5.84 -18.12 7.63
N ASP A 96 5.12 -18.07 6.51
CA ASP A 96 5.68 -18.29 5.17
C ASP A 96 5.55 -17.02 4.33
N ILE A 97 6.68 -16.37 4.04
CA ILE A 97 6.74 -15.12 3.26
C ILE A 97 6.33 -15.32 1.79
N GLU A 98 6.32 -16.57 1.32
CA GLU A 98 5.92 -16.92 -0.04
C GLU A 98 4.46 -17.36 -0.15
N ASP A 99 3.70 -17.38 0.96
CA ASP A 99 2.29 -17.76 0.94
C ASP A 99 1.43 -16.73 0.20
N GLY A 100 1.16 -17.03 -1.08
CA GLY A 100 0.28 -16.22 -1.93
C GLY A 100 -1.17 -16.16 -1.43
N GLY A 101 -1.62 -17.14 -0.63
CA GLY A 101 -2.94 -17.12 0.00
C GLY A 101 -3.06 -16.11 1.13
N GLN A 102 -1.93 -15.80 1.80
CA GLN A 102 -1.81 -14.80 2.86
C GLN A 102 -1.16 -13.48 2.38
N THR A 103 -1.00 -13.31 1.07
CA THR A 103 -0.40 -12.10 0.48
C THR A 103 -1.46 -11.14 -0.04
N VAL A 104 -1.33 -9.85 0.30
CA VAL A 104 -2.12 -8.77 -0.33
C VAL A 104 -1.23 -7.62 -0.81
N THR A 105 -1.61 -7.00 -1.92
CA THR A 105 -0.91 -5.82 -2.46
C THR A 105 -1.57 -4.53 -1.96
N LEU A 106 -0.77 -3.68 -1.31
CA LEU A 106 -1.13 -2.30 -0.98
C LEU A 106 -0.70 -1.37 -2.10
N THR A 107 -1.62 -0.55 -2.58
CA THR A 107 -1.36 0.47 -3.61
C THR A 107 -1.47 1.86 -2.98
N PRO A 108 -0.44 2.72 -3.12
CA PRO A 108 -0.49 4.08 -2.59
C PRO A 108 -1.64 4.88 -3.23
N PRO A 109 -2.15 5.92 -2.54
CA PRO A 109 -3.19 6.78 -3.11
C PRO A 109 -2.62 7.53 -4.33
N ALA A 110 -3.47 7.78 -5.33
CA ALA A 110 -3.08 8.59 -6.48
C ALA A 110 -2.62 9.98 -6.01
N PRO A 111 -1.53 10.54 -6.56
CA PRO A 111 -1.09 11.88 -6.21
C PRO A 111 -2.20 12.89 -6.54
N PRO A 112 -2.36 13.96 -5.75
CA PRO A 112 -3.30 15.02 -6.09
C PRO A 112 -2.91 15.60 -7.45
N VAL A 113 -3.89 15.72 -8.35
CA VAL A 113 -3.68 16.47 -9.59
C VAL A 113 -3.37 17.93 -9.21
N PRO A 114 -2.30 18.54 -9.73
CA PRO A 114 -2.02 19.94 -9.46
C PRO A 114 -3.18 20.79 -10.00
N GLN A 115 -3.78 21.64 -9.16
CA GLN A 115 -4.68 22.71 -9.60
C GLN A 115 -3.86 23.99 -9.72
N THR A 116 -3.38 24.31 -10.93
CA THR A 116 -2.99 25.68 -11.27
C THR A 116 -4.26 26.45 -11.59
N GLY A 117 -4.52 27.51 -10.84
CA GLY A 117 -5.75 28.31 -10.97
C GLY A 117 -5.83 29.00 -12.32
N ASP A 118 -6.90 28.71 -13.05
CA ASP A 118 -7.63 29.71 -13.81
C ASP A 118 -9.09 29.22 -13.92
N ASN A 119 -9.99 29.93 -13.26
CA ASN A 119 -11.43 29.74 -13.30
C ASN A 119 -11.97 30.32 -14.61
N SER A 120 -11.69 29.64 -15.71
CA SER A 120 -12.45 29.79 -16.96
C SER A 120 -12.85 28.40 -17.47
N ASN A 121 -14.16 28.24 -17.59
CA ASN A 121 -14.84 26.99 -17.89
C ASN A 121 -14.58 26.53 -19.32
N LEU A 122 -13.58 25.67 -19.55
CA LEU A 122 -13.61 24.65 -20.61
C LEU A 122 -12.48 23.63 -20.41
N GLY A 123 -12.84 22.34 -20.37
CA GLY A 123 -11.87 21.25 -20.27
C GLY A 123 -10.93 21.19 -21.47
N PHE A 124 -9.79 20.50 -21.27
CA PHE A 124 -9.07 19.60 -22.19
C PHE A 124 -7.53 19.67 -21.99
N TRP A 125 -6.97 18.52 -21.58
CA TRP A 125 -5.58 18.03 -21.55
C TRP A 125 -4.53 18.55 -20.56
N ILE A 126 -4.38 17.71 -19.53
CA ILE A 126 -3.18 17.35 -18.79
C ILE A 126 -1.98 17.20 -19.74
N GLY A 127 -1.03 18.14 -19.66
CA GLY A 127 0.19 18.15 -20.45
C GLY A 127 1.36 18.75 -19.68
N LEU A 128 1.68 18.24 -18.48
CA LEU A 128 2.91 18.58 -17.76
C LEU A 128 3.55 17.33 -17.15
N GLY A 129 3.95 16.41 -18.04
CA GLY A 129 4.77 15.25 -17.71
C GLY A 129 5.93 15.04 -18.68
N ALA A 130 6.39 16.07 -19.39
CA ALA A 130 7.52 15.93 -20.33
C ALA A 130 8.25 17.25 -20.62
N VAL A 131 8.91 17.88 -19.65
CA VAL A 131 10.15 18.66 -19.93
C VAL A 131 11.05 18.59 -18.70
N ALA A 132 11.80 17.49 -18.56
CA ALA A 132 12.95 17.44 -17.67
C ALA A 132 14.13 16.77 -18.35
N LEU A 133 14.44 17.13 -19.60
CA LEU A 133 15.77 16.96 -20.20
C LEU A 133 15.96 17.98 -21.33
N GLY A 134 16.89 18.91 -21.15
CA GLY A 134 17.44 19.74 -22.23
C GLY A 134 16.85 21.15 -22.29
N GLY A 135 17.66 22.13 -21.90
CA GLY A 135 17.25 23.53 -21.90
C GLY A 135 17.05 24.15 -23.30
N ILE A 136 16.60 25.41 -23.26
CA ILE A 136 16.62 26.39 -24.35
C ILE A 136 15.74 26.04 -25.56
N ILE A 137 14.41 26.20 -25.45
CA ILE A 137 13.59 26.67 -26.59
C ILE A 137 12.58 27.71 -26.08
N ALA A 138 13.09 28.74 -25.40
CA ALA A 138 12.43 30.03 -25.37
C ALA A 138 13.21 30.94 -26.33
N VAL A 139 12.49 31.58 -27.27
CA VAL A 139 12.89 32.83 -27.96
C VAL A 139 13.75 32.74 -29.25
N VAL A 140 13.47 31.88 -30.25
CA VAL A 140 14.17 32.00 -31.57
C VAL A 140 13.29 31.99 -32.85
N ILE A 141 11.94 32.01 -32.78
CA ILE A 141 11.11 32.16 -34.01
C ILE A 141 10.38 33.51 -34.09
N ILE A 142 11.00 34.59 -33.58
CA ILE A 142 10.58 35.98 -33.84
C ILE A 142 11.82 36.87 -34.06
N ARG A 143 12.67 36.59 -35.07
CA ARG A 143 13.65 37.60 -35.55
C ARG A 143 14.34 37.37 -36.92
N VAL A 144 13.90 36.48 -37.81
CA VAL A 144 14.48 36.41 -39.17
C VAL A 144 13.34 35.98 -40.08
N LYS A 145 12.69 36.85 -40.87
CA LYS A 145 13.25 37.34 -42.14
C LYS A 145 12.36 38.48 -42.68
N SER A 146 12.55 39.69 -42.15
CA SER A 146 12.23 40.92 -42.88
C SER A 146 13.46 41.29 -43.71
N ARG A 147 13.23 41.65 -44.97
CA ARG A 147 14.15 42.03 -46.05
C ARG A 147 14.52 40.91 -47.02
N LYS A 148 13.75 40.82 -48.10
CA LYS A 148 14.33 40.83 -49.44
C LYS A 148 13.55 41.86 -50.24
N ASP A 149 14.29 42.86 -50.70
CA ASP A 149 13.81 44.07 -51.36
C ASP A 149 13.27 43.77 -52.78
N GLU A 150 12.65 44.82 -53.30
CA GLU A 150 11.99 45.05 -54.58
C GLU A 150 12.81 44.61 -55.82
N ASP A 151 12.13 44.28 -56.92
CA ASP A 151 12.32 44.84 -58.28
C ASP A 151 11.70 43.93 -59.39
N ASP A 152 10.90 44.57 -60.26
CA ASP A 152 10.49 44.26 -61.65
C ASP A 152 9.67 42.97 -61.93
N GLU A 153 8.52 42.93 -62.62
CA GLU A 153 7.83 43.77 -63.62
C GLU A 153 6.30 43.58 -63.50
#